data_AF-A0AAP5JTS2-F1
#
_entry.id   AF-A0AAP5JTS2-F1
#
_cell.length_a   1.000
_cell.length_b   1.000
_cell.length_c   1.000
_cell.angle_alpha   90.00
_cell.angle_beta   90.00
_cell.angle_gamma   90.00
#
_symmetry.space_group_name_H-M   'P 1'
#
loop_
_entity.id
_entity.type
_entity.pdbx_description
1 polymer ?
#
loop_
_entity_poly.entity_id
_entity_poly.type
_entity_poly.pdbx_seq_one_letter_code
_entity_poly.pdbx_strand_id
1 'polypeptide(L)'
;MDKFIIQLIQNKSIIRKLHILESLIDNNGIVSSRFLARKLQCTSRTIISDISQIKQILPNNWDIISVNSKGYLLKKRSFRSSFKRYSHLPDK
;
A
#
# COMPACT_ATOMS: atom_id res chain seq x y z
N MET A 1 -4.48 -13.83 0.52
CA MET A 1 -3.38 -14.33 1.39
C MET A 1 -3.74 -15.72 1.92
N ASP A 2 -2.80 -16.56 2.33
CA ASP A 2 -3.12 -17.89 2.91
C ASP A 2 -3.87 -17.71 4.25
N LYS A 3 -5.08 -18.28 4.34
CA LYS A 3 -5.94 -18.17 5.53
C LYS A 3 -5.31 -18.80 6.77
N PHE A 4 -4.51 -19.84 6.60
CA PHE A 4 -3.83 -20.51 7.72
C PHE A 4 -2.80 -19.59 8.38
N ILE A 5 -2.00 -18.88 7.57
CA ILE A 5 -0.99 -17.93 8.08
C ILE A 5 -1.64 -16.81 8.89
N ILE A 6 -2.78 -16.27 8.43
CA ILE A 6 -3.49 -15.20 9.15
C ILE A 6 -3.96 -15.67 10.54
N GLN A 7 -4.42 -16.93 10.66
CA GLN A 7 -4.87 -17.50 11.93
C GLN A 7 -3.73 -17.68 12.96
N LEU A 8 -2.48 -17.80 12.50
CA LEU A 8 -1.31 -17.90 13.37
C LEU A 8 -0.89 -16.53 13.95
N ILE A 9 -1.33 -15.42 13.37
CA ILE A 9 -0.97 -14.07 13.81
C ILE A 9 -1.92 -13.65 14.93
N GLN A 10 -1.44 -13.63 16.17
CA GLN A 10 -2.26 -13.19 17.32
C GLN A 10 -2.45 -11.66 17.37
N ASN A 11 -1.52 -10.90 16.76
CA ASN A 11 -1.56 -9.44 16.80
C ASN A 11 -2.62 -8.89 15.84
N LYS A 12 -3.74 -8.46 16.40
CA LYS A 12 -4.87 -7.85 15.66
C LYS A 12 -4.46 -6.64 14.81
N SER A 13 -3.43 -5.89 15.21
CA SER A 13 -2.92 -4.75 14.44
C SER A 13 -2.21 -5.21 13.17
N ILE A 14 -1.41 -6.27 13.27
CA ILE A 14 -0.73 -6.87 12.10
C ILE A 14 -1.76 -7.42 11.12
N ILE A 15 -2.74 -8.19 11.59
CA ILE A 15 -3.82 -8.72 10.74
C ILE A 15 -4.54 -7.59 9.99
N ARG A 16 -4.87 -6.50 10.69
CA ARG A 16 -5.56 -5.36 10.08
C ARG A 16 -4.71 -4.69 9.00
N LYS A 17 -3.41 -4.48 9.24
CA LYS A 17 -2.48 -3.93 8.23
C LYS A 17 -2.36 -4.83 7.00
N LEU A 18 -2.33 -6.15 7.19
CA LEU A 18 -2.31 -7.11 6.08
C LEU A 18 -3.57 -6.98 5.22
N HIS A 19 -4.75 -6.88 5.83
CA HIS A 19 -5.99 -6.69 5.09
C HIS A 19 -6.12 -5.30 4.43
N ILE A 20 -5.52 -4.26 5.02
CA ILE A 20 -5.41 -2.95 4.35
C ILE A 20 -4.58 -3.11 3.07
N LEU A 21 -3.42 -3.75 3.17
CA LEU A 21 -2.52 -3.95 2.02
C LEU A 21 -3.19 -4.80 0.93
N GLU A 22 -3.85 -5.90 1.30
CA GLU A 22 -4.64 -6.74 0.40
C GLU A 22 -5.73 -5.92 -0.31
N SER A 23 -6.47 -5.11 0.43
CA SER A 23 -7.52 -4.26 -0.17
C SER A 23 -6.98 -3.23 -1.17
N LEU A 24 -5.76 -2.72 -0.95
CA LEU A 24 -5.10 -1.79 -1.88
C LEU A 24 -4.57 -2.50 -3.13
N ILE A 25 -4.09 -3.74 -2.99
CA ILE A 25 -3.62 -4.57 -4.12
C ILE A 25 -4.82 -4.96 -5.00
N ASP A 26 -5.90 -5.46 -4.39
CA ASP A 26 -7.04 -6.03 -5.12
C ASP A 26 -7.86 -4.99 -5.88
N ASN A 27 -7.99 -3.77 -5.34
CA ASN A 27 -8.80 -2.72 -5.98
C ASN A 27 -8.15 -2.10 -7.23
N ASN A 28 -6.83 -2.24 -7.39
CA ASN A 28 -6.05 -1.59 -8.45
C ASN A 28 -6.43 -0.10 -8.66
N GLY A 29 -6.77 0.60 -7.57
CA GLY A 29 -7.44 1.89 -7.58
C GLY A 29 -7.42 2.58 -6.21
N ILE A 30 -8.06 3.73 -6.10
CA ILE A 30 -8.10 4.50 -4.84
C ILE A 30 -9.08 3.87 -3.87
N VAL A 31 -8.62 3.53 -2.67
CA VAL A 31 -9.44 2.99 -1.59
C VAL A 31 -9.57 4.01 -0.47
N SER A 32 -10.80 4.40 -0.12
CA SER A 32 -11.04 5.40 0.92
C SER A 32 -10.81 4.86 2.34
N SER A 33 -10.36 5.73 3.25
CA SER A 33 -10.22 5.39 4.67
C SER A 33 -11.55 4.95 5.28
N ARG A 34 -12.66 5.58 4.89
CA ARG A 34 -14.02 5.23 5.32
C ARG A 34 -14.42 3.83 4.87
N PHE A 35 -14.08 3.44 3.64
CA PHE A 35 -14.33 2.09 3.15
C PHE A 35 -13.55 1.05 3.96
N LEU A 36 -12.23 1.26 4.14
CA LEU A 36 -11.39 0.37 4.92
C LEU A 36 -11.86 0.25 6.37
N ALA A 37 -12.21 1.38 6.99
CA ALA A 37 -12.74 1.44 8.35
C ALA A 37 -14.02 0.59 8.51
N ARG A 38 -14.95 0.70 7.57
CA ARG A 38 -16.18 -0.14 7.54
C ARG A 38 -15.85 -1.62 7.31
N LYS A 39 -14.97 -1.93 6.36
CA LYS A 39 -14.58 -3.31 6.04
C LYS A 39 -13.91 -4.01 7.22
N LEU A 40 -13.09 -3.27 7.98
CA LEU A 40 -12.25 -3.81 9.06
C LEU A 40 -12.80 -3.51 10.47
N GLN A 41 -14.01 -2.93 10.55
CA GLN A 41 -14.71 -2.61 11.79
C GLN A 41 -13.83 -1.79 12.76
N CYS A 42 -13.21 -0.72 12.25
CA CYS A 42 -12.40 0.20 13.04
C CYS A 42 -12.67 1.66 12.65
N THR A 43 -11.98 2.60 13.29
CA THR A 43 -12.14 4.02 12.94
C THR A 43 -11.27 4.41 11.73
N SER A 44 -11.67 5.46 11.02
CA SER A 44 -10.80 6.05 9.98
C SER A 44 -9.46 6.54 10.56
N ARG A 45 -9.43 7.00 11.81
CA ARG A 45 -8.19 7.38 12.51
C ARG A 45 -7.24 6.19 12.67
N THR A 46 -7.78 5.01 12.99
CA THR A 46 -7.01 3.76 13.04
C THR A 46 -6.43 3.42 11.67
N ILE A 47 -7.23 3.50 10.59
CA ILE A 47 -6.75 3.28 9.22
C ILE A 47 -5.61 4.24 8.84
N ILE A 48 -5.75 5.53 9.17
CA ILE A 48 -4.71 6.53 8.88
C ILE A 48 -3.40 6.18 9.61
N SER A 49 -3.49 5.80 10.89
CA SER A 49 -2.33 5.37 11.68
C SER A 49 -1.67 4.13 11.10
N ASP A 50 -2.47 3.12 10.75
CA ASP A 50 -1.96 1.88 10.15
C ASP A 50 -1.31 2.11 8.79
N ILE A 51 -1.91 2.95 7.93
CA ILE A 51 -1.30 3.35 6.65
C ILE A 51 0.05 4.03 6.87
N SER A 52 0.15 4.92 7.87
CA SER A 52 1.42 5.57 8.22
C SER A 52 2.49 4.53 8.61
N GLN A 53 2.10 3.55 9.42
CA GLN A 53 3.00 2.47 9.84
C GLN A 53 3.36 1.52 8.67
N ILE A 54 2.43 1.25 7.74
CA ILE A 54 2.72 0.45 6.55
C ILE A 54 3.73 1.17 5.66
N LYS A 55 3.59 2.49 5.45
CA LYS A 55 4.54 3.27 4.63
C LYS A 55 5.98 3.16 5.13
N GLN A 56 6.19 3.03 6.44
CA GLN A 56 7.52 2.91 7.04
C GLN A 56 8.21 1.56 6.77
N ILE A 57 7.44 0.52 6.43
CA ILE A 57 7.97 -0.84 6.25
C ILE A 57 7.92 -1.32 4.79
N LEU A 58 7.39 -0.52 3.87
CA LEU A 58 7.34 -0.88 2.46
C LEU A 58 8.75 -0.90 1.85
N PRO A 59 9.00 -1.82 0.90
CA PRO A 59 10.25 -1.82 0.17
C PRO A 59 10.39 -0.54 -0.68
N ASN A 60 11.62 -0.12 -0.96
CA ASN A 60 11.94 1.16 -1.64
C ASN A 60 11.25 1.39 -3.00
N ASN A 61 10.79 0.34 -3.67
CA ASN A 61 10.09 0.41 -4.95
C ASN A 61 8.56 0.46 -4.81
N TRP A 62 8.02 0.49 -3.60
CA TRP A 62 6.58 0.56 -3.33
C TRP A 62 6.28 1.84 -2.56
N ASP A 63 5.11 2.42 -2.82
CA ASP A 63 4.64 3.60 -2.12
C ASP A 63 3.12 3.54 -1.97
N ILE A 64 2.59 4.14 -0.91
CA ILE A 64 1.17 4.39 -0.73
C ILE A 64 0.93 5.89 -0.84
N ILE A 65 0.30 6.29 -1.94
CA ILE A 65 -0.01 7.69 -2.20
C ILE A 65 -1.32 8.05 -1.53
N SER A 66 -1.30 9.11 -0.72
CA SER A 66 -2.51 9.73 -0.17
C SER A 66 -3.11 10.65 -1.24
N VAL A 67 -4.36 10.42 -1.62
CA VAL A 67 -5.12 11.27 -2.54
C VAL A 67 -6.14 12.05 -1.71
N ASN A 68 -5.96 13.37 -1.64
CA ASN A 68 -6.76 14.26 -0.79
C ASN A 68 -8.26 14.00 -0.97
N SER A 69 -8.95 13.82 0.15
CA SER A 69 -10.38 13.54 0.25
C SER A 69 -10.89 12.27 -0.46
N LYS A 70 -10.02 11.49 -1.13
CA LYS A 70 -10.39 10.29 -1.88
C LYS A 70 -9.91 9.00 -1.21
N GLY A 71 -8.69 8.96 -0.68
CA GLY A 71 -8.15 7.78 -0.01
C GLY A 71 -6.70 7.49 -0.36
N TYR A 72 -6.40 6.20 -0.56
CA TYR A 72 -5.04 5.70 -0.75
C TYR A 72 -4.93 4.84 -2.00
N LEU A 73 -3.79 4.96 -2.68
CA LEU A 73 -3.43 4.15 -3.84
C LEU A 73 -2.06 3.53 -3.61
N LEU A 74 -1.96 2.21 -3.76
CA LEU A 74 -0.68 1.52 -3.78
C LEU A 74 -0.03 1.66 -5.16
N LYS A 75 1.21 2.14 -5.21
CA LYS A 75 2.01 2.20 -6.43
C LYS A 75 3.27 1.35 -6.28
N LYS A 76 3.51 0.52 -7.29
CA LYS A 76 4.77 -0.20 -7.48
C LYS A 76 5.55 0.48 -8.60
N ARG A 77 6.72 1.02 -8.29
CA ARG A 77 7.63 1.60 -9.28
C ARG A 77 8.35 0.45 -9.98
N SER A 78 8.04 0.24 -11.26
CA SER A 78 8.74 -0.74 -12.09
C SER A 78 10.14 -0.22 -12.42
N PHE A 79 11.19 -1.02 -12.18
CA PHE A 79 12.59 -0.68 -12.48
C PHE A 79 12.89 -0.45 -13.98
N ARG A 80 11.90 -0.67 -14.87
CA ARG A 80 12.12 -0.74 -16.32
C ARG A 80 12.23 0.61 -17.05
N SER A 81 12.03 1.75 -16.37
CA SER A 81 12.07 3.07 -17.02
C SER A 81 13.28 3.95 -16.66
N SER A 82 14.24 3.47 -15.87
CA SER A 82 15.46 4.23 -15.57
C SER A 82 16.56 4.12 -16.64
N PHE A 83 16.42 3.27 -17.67
CA PHE A 83 17.44 3.08 -18.71
C PHE A 83 17.33 4.02 -19.92
N LYS A 84 16.37 4.96 -19.96
CA LYS A 84 16.20 5.88 -21.11
C LYS A 84 16.99 7.19 -21.01
N ARG A 85 17.89 7.35 -20.02
CA ARG A 85 18.64 8.60 -19.81
C ARG A 85 20.09 8.62 -20.29
N TYR A 86 20.60 7.53 -20.87
CA TYR A 86 21.98 7.47 -21.36
C TYR A 86 22.12 7.09 -22.85
N SER A 87 21.03 7.03 -23.61
CA SER A 87 21.08 6.70 -25.05
C SER A 87 21.23 7.90 -25.98
N HIS A 88 21.61 9.07 -25.47
CA HIS A 88 21.86 10.31 -26.25
C HIS A 88 23.12 11.02 -25.74
N LEU A 89 24.25 10.32 -25.73
CA LEU A 89 25.55 10.98 -25.81
C LEU A 89 26.08 10.69 -27.22
N PRO A 90 26.45 11.71 -28.00
CA PRO A 90 27.05 11.48 -29.31
C PRO A 90 28.41 10.81 -29.11
N ASP A 91 28.67 9.76 -29.89
CA ASP A 91 30.00 9.16 -29.98
C ASP A 91 31.00 10.26 -30.41
N LYS A 92 32.07 10.38 -29.62
CA LYS A 92 33.25 11.18 -29.99
C LYS A 92 34.19 10.33 -30.84
#